data_AF-L7QY79-F1
#
_entry.id   AF-L7QY79-F1
#
_cell.length_a   1.000
_cell.length_b   1.000
_cell.length_c   1.000
_cell.angle_alpha   90.00
_cell.angle_beta   90.00
_cell.angle_gamma   90.00
#
_symmetry.space_group_name_H-M   'P 1'
#
loop_
_entity.id
_entity.type
_entity.pdbx_description
1 polymer ?
#
loop_
_entity_poly.entity_id
_entity_poly.type
_entity_poly.pdbx_seq_one_letter_code
_entity_poly.pdbx_strand_id
1 'polypeptide(L)'
;TLWYLYRDKLLPKNTKFIGYARTRLSAEDIRERCKPYVKVKSGEQSHFDEFWAANDAVAGSYDKRTDFELLNQHISKYEKGANCNRVFYLALPPSVFEEATVNIRNACVGLKGWTRVIIEKPFGRDSLSSQKLSDHLAGLFKEDQIYRIDHYLGKEMVQNLMSIRFGNRIFMPSWNRENIASVLISFKEPFGTEGRGGYFDSFGIIR
;
A
#
# COMPACT_ATOMS: atom_id res chain seq x y z
N THR A 1 -8.91 -3.91 -4.43
CA THR A 1 -9.20 -3.38 -3.08
C THR A 1 -9.91 -2.03 -3.12
N LEU A 2 -9.36 -0.99 -3.76
CA LEU A 2 -9.96 0.36 -3.76
C LEU A 2 -11.41 0.39 -4.29
N TRP A 3 -11.73 -0.39 -5.32
CA TRP A 3 -13.10 -0.57 -5.79
C TRP A 3 -14.06 -0.98 -4.67
N TYR A 4 -13.69 -1.97 -3.84
CA TYR A 4 -14.56 -2.44 -2.76
C TYR A 4 -14.76 -1.38 -1.68
N LEU A 5 -13.71 -0.63 -1.33
CA LEU A 5 -13.84 0.50 -0.39
C LEU A 5 -14.73 1.60 -0.96
N TYR A 6 -14.65 1.87 -2.27
CA TYR A 6 -15.51 2.84 -2.95
C TYR A 6 -16.97 2.37 -2.97
N ARG A 7 -17.21 1.13 -3.41
CA ARG A 7 -18.53 0.49 -3.44
C ARG A 7 -19.21 0.51 -2.07
N ASP A 8 -18.45 0.19 -1.03
CA ASP A 8 -18.95 0.12 0.35
C ASP A 8 -18.98 1.49 1.05
N LYS A 9 -18.69 2.58 0.31
CA LYS A 9 -18.72 3.97 0.80
C LYS A 9 -17.80 4.22 2.01
N LEU A 10 -16.69 3.49 2.07
CA LEU A 10 -15.66 3.61 3.10
C LEU A 10 -14.55 4.62 2.75
N LEU A 11 -14.66 5.26 1.58
CA LEU A 11 -13.78 6.34 1.15
C LEU A 11 -14.47 7.70 1.28
N PRO A 12 -13.71 8.79 1.52
CA PRO A 12 -14.25 10.14 1.42
C PRO A 12 -14.92 10.40 0.07
N LYS A 13 -16.03 11.14 0.05
CA LYS A 13 -16.83 11.39 -1.17
C LYS A 13 -16.01 11.97 -2.33
N ASN A 14 -15.05 12.83 -2.05
CA ASN A 14 -14.23 13.52 -3.05
C ASN A 14 -12.86 12.83 -3.25
N THR A 15 -12.84 11.52 -3.40
CA THR A 15 -11.60 10.76 -3.64
C THR A 15 -11.29 10.70 -5.14
N LYS A 16 -10.03 10.95 -5.49
CA LYS A 16 -9.49 10.75 -6.85
C LYS A 16 -8.39 9.70 -6.83
N PHE A 17 -8.34 8.90 -7.87
CA PHE A 17 -7.36 7.83 -8.03
C PHE A 17 -6.49 8.15 -9.25
N ILE A 18 -5.17 8.12 -9.08
CA ILE A 18 -4.24 8.44 -10.17
C ILE A 18 -3.25 7.29 -10.27
N GLY A 19 -3.31 6.56 -11.39
CA GLY A 19 -2.29 5.57 -11.74
C GLY A 19 -1.04 6.27 -12.26
N TYR A 20 0.13 5.85 -11.81
CA TYR A 20 1.41 6.38 -12.29
C TYR A 20 2.36 5.25 -12.66
N ALA A 21 2.86 5.26 -13.90
CA ALA A 21 3.79 4.25 -14.39
C ALA A 21 4.63 4.75 -15.57
N ARG A 22 5.73 4.05 -15.87
CA ARG A 22 6.54 4.31 -17.08
C ARG A 22 5.79 4.05 -18.37
N THR A 23 4.95 3.01 -18.39
CA THR A 23 4.13 2.67 -19.55
C THR A 23 2.99 3.67 -19.69
N ARG A 24 2.85 4.24 -20.88
CA ARG A 24 1.73 5.13 -21.20
C ARG A 24 0.45 4.31 -21.32
N LEU A 25 -0.36 4.32 -20.27
CA LEU A 25 -1.68 3.69 -20.19
C LEU A 25 -2.72 4.76 -19.91
N SER A 26 -3.90 4.63 -20.51
CA SER A 26 -5.09 5.40 -20.13
C SER A 26 -5.79 4.75 -18.94
N ALA A 27 -6.70 5.50 -18.29
CA ALA A 27 -7.56 4.93 -17.25
C ALA A 27 -8.40 3.75 -17.77
N GLU A 28 -8.84 3.78 -19.03
CA GLU A 28 -9.60 2.70 -19.66
C GLU A 28 -8.74 1.45 -19.89
N ASP A 29 -7.45 1.61 -20.26
CA ASP A 29 -6.53 0.47 -20.37
C ASP A 29 -6.34 -0.23 -19.01
N ILE A 30 -6.24 0.56 -17.93
CA ILE A 30 -6.13 0.03 -16.57
C ILE A 30 -7.44 -0.67 -16.19
N ARG A 31 -8.59 -0.09 -16.55
CA ARG A 31 -9.92 -0.69 -16.34
C ARG A 31 -10.02 -2.07 -16.95
N GLU A 32 -9.70 -2.22 -18.23
CA GLU A 32 -9.75 -3.52 -18.91
C GLU A 32 -8.86 -4.56 -18.23
N ARG A 33 -7.65 -4.17 -17.82
CA ARG A 33 -6.72 -5.07 -17.11
C ARG A 33 -7.23 -5.47 -15.73
N CYS A 34 -8.00 -4.60 -15.07
CA CYS A 34 -8.57 -4.88 -13.76
C CYS A 34 -9.86 -5.72 -13.81
N LYS A 35 -10.60 -5.74 -14.93
CA LYS A 35 -11.89 -6.47 -15.05
C LYS A 35 -11.84 -7.91 -14.55
N PRO A 36 -10.83 -8.75 -14.88
CA PRO A 36 -10.81 -10.15 -14.44
C PRO A 36 -10.70 -10.32 -12.92
N TYR A 37 -10.12 -9.33 -12.23
CA TYR A 37 -9.84 -9.38 -10.79
C TYR A 37 -10.93 -8.70 -9.96
N VAL A 38 -11.87 -8.01 -10.60
CA VAL A 38 -12.93 -7.27 -9.95
C VAL A 38 -14.27 -7.96 -10.18
N LYS A 39 -14.83 -8.51 -9.10
CA LYS A 39 -16.18 -9.05 -9.11
C LYS A 39 -17.20 -7.91 -8.93
N VAL A 40 -17.79 -7.46 -10.02
CA VAL A 40 -18.91 -6.50 -10.04
C VAL A 40 -20.22 -7.31 -10.02
N LYS A 41 -21.10 -7.06 -9.04
CA LYS A 41 -22.39 -7.76 -8.96
C LYS A 41 -23.44 -7.08 -9.83
N SER A 42 -24.52 -7.80 -10.13
CA SER A 42 -25.70 -7.21 -10.78
C SER A 42 -26.22 -6.02 -9.96
N GLY A 43 -26.46 -4.88 -10.62
CA GLY A 43 -26.86 -3.62 -9.99
C GLY A 43 -25.71 -2.70 -9.56
N GLU A 44 -24.45 -3.16 -9.55
CA GLU A 44 -23.29 -2.33 -9.16
C GLU A 44 -22.64 -1.60 -10.36
N GLN A 45 -23.09 -1.85 -11.59
CA GLN A 45 -22.44 -1.36 -12.82
C GLN A 45 -22.31 0.16 -12.87
N SER A 46 -23.40 0.89 -12.56
CA SER A 46 -23.36 2.36 -12.53
C SER A 46 -22.37 2.90 -11.50
N HIS A 47 -22.23 2.27 -10.34
CA HIS A 47 -21.24 2.67 -9.33
C HIS A 47 -19.81 2.35 -9.81
N PHE A 48 -19.64 1.26 -10.56
CA PHE A 48 -18.36 0.89 -11.15
C PHE A 48 -17.93 1.88 -12.22
N ASP A 49 -18.85 2.35 -13.05
CA ASP A 49 -18.60 3.38 -14.05
C ASP A 49 -18.24 4.72 -13.38
N GLU A 50 -18.96 5.11 -12.31
CA GLU A 50 -18.61 6.29 -11.50
C GLU A 50 -17.22 6.19 -10.85
N PHE A 51 -16.86 5.01 -10.33
CA PHE A 51 -15.52 4.77 -9.79
C PHE A 51 -14.46 5.04 -10.86
N TRP A 52 -14.62 4.51 -12.08
CA TRP A 52 -13.67 4.72 -13.17
C TRP A 52 -13.67 6.17 -13.68
N ALA A 53 -14.79 6.89 -13.63
CA ALA A 53 -14.81 8.34 -13.88
C ALA A 53 -14.01 9.15 -12.84
N ALA A 54 -13.69 8.55 -11.68
CA ALA A 54 -12.81 9.11 -10.66
C ALA A 54 -11.33 8.70 -10.80
N ASN A 55 -11.00 7.83 -11.76
CA ASN A 55 -9.64 7.37 -12.04
C ASN A 55 -9.01 8.14 -13.20
N ASP A 56 -7.73 8.46 -13.07
CA ASP A 56 -6.91 9.01 -14.14
C ASP A 56 -5.56 8.27 -14.20
N ALA A 57 -4.79 8.50 -15.25
CA ALA A 57 -3.49 7.87 -15.45
C ALA A 57 -2.46 8.88 -15.97
N VAL A 58 -1.27 8.87 -15.36
CA VAL A 58 -0.14 9.71 -15.73
C VAL A 58 1.05 8.82 -16.03
N ALA A 59 1.69 9.05 -17.19
CA ALA A 59 2.90 8.35 -17.56
C ALA A 59 4.14 9.15 -17.11
N GLY A 60 5.15 8.47 -16.57
CA GLY A 60 6.40 9.11 -16.16
C GLY A 60 7.41 8.13 -15.59
N SER A 61 8.66 8.57 -15.52
CA SER A 61 9.77 7.81 -14.95
C SER A 61 9.90 8.00 -13.44
N TYR A 62 10.43 6.99 -12.75
CA TYR A 62 10.57 7.00 -11.29
C TYR A 62 11.79 7.80 -10.80
N ASP A 63 12.76 8.04 -11.69
CA ASP A 63 14.04 8.71 -11.42
C ASP A 63 14.04 10.21 -11.77
N LYS A 64 13.15 10.66 -12.66
CA LYS A 64 13.12 12.04 -13.15
C LYS A 64 12.20 12.94 -12.32
N ARG A 65 12.79 13.94 -11.67
CA ARG A 65 12.05 14.99 -10.95
C ARG A 65 10.99 15.69 -11.80
N THR A 66 11.28 15.98 -13.07
CA THR A 66 10.33 16.66 -13.98
C THR A 66 9.03 15.89 -14.15
N ASP A 67 9.08 14.56 -14.13
CA ASP A 67 7.90 13.71 -14.31
C ASP A 67 7.03 13.73 -13.04
N PHE A 68 7.64 13.89 -11.86
CA PHE A 68 6.92 14.09 -10.61
C PHE A 68 6.35 15.51 -10.50
N GLU A 69 7.01 16.53 -11.07
CA GLU A 69 6.44 17.88 -11.16
C GLU A 69 5.19 17.88 -12.05
N LEU A 70 5.20 17.14 -13.17
CA LEU A 70 4.01 16.92 -14.00
C LEU A 70 2.91 16.16 -13.26
N LEU A 71 3.27 15.12 -12.50
CA LEU A 71 2.33 14.40 -11.63
C LEU A 71 1.71 15.35 -10.59
N ASN A 72 2.51 16.18 -9.94
CA ASN A 72 2.03 17.15 -8.96
C ASN A 72 1.07 18.18 -9.59
N GLN A 73 1.40 18.70 -10.79
CA GLN A 73 0.51 19.58 -11.53
C GLN A 73 -0.81 18.89 -11.86
N HIS A 74 -0.77 17.60 -12.24
CA HIS A 74 -1.96 16.83 -12.52
C HIS A 74 -2.82 16.62 -11.27
N ILE A 75 -2.22 16.21 -10.14
CA ILE A 75 -2.91 16.07 -8.84
C ILE A 75 -3.56 17.39 -8.44
N SER A 76 -2.82 18.50 -8.54
CA SER A 76 -3.27 19.83 -8.09
C SER A 76 -4.53 20.32 -8.80
N LYS A 77 -4.83 19.84 -10.02
CA LYS A 77 -6.09 20.18 -10.74
C LYS A 77 -7.35 19.77 -9.97
N TYR A 78 -7.25 18.73 -9.15
CA TYR A 78 -8.37 18.20 -8.37
C TYR A 78 -8.42 18.74 -6.93
N GLU A 79 -7.37 19.42 -6.48
CA GLU A 79 -7.22 19.91 -5.10
C GLU A 79 -7.86 21.29 -4.90
N LYS A 80 -9.19 21.35 -5.02
CA LYS A 80 -9.96 22.60 -4.90
C LYS A 80 -10.37 22.94 -3.45
N GLY A 81 -10.13 22.04 -2.50
CA GLY A 81 -10.55 22.18 -1.10
C GLY A 81 -9.55 22.91 -0.20
N ALA A 82 -9.99 23.22 1.03
CA ALA A 82 -9.13 23.78 2.07
C ALA A 82 -8.14 22.73 2.63
N ASN A 83 -8.50 21.45 2.59
CA ASN A 83 -7.67 20.34 3.04
C ASN A 83 -7.71 19.22 1.99
N CYS A 84 -6.56 18.88 1.41
CA CYS A 84 -6.38 17.93 0.32
C CYS A 84 -5.28 16.93 0.70
N ASN A 85 -5.72 15.77 1.19
CA ASN A 85 -4.79 14.73 1.62
C ASN A 85 -4.28 13.90 0.44
N ARG A 86 -3.01 13.49 0.49
CA ARG A 86 -2.38 12.66 -0.54
C ARG A 86 -1.91 11.34 0.04
N VAL A 87 -2.27 10.23 -0.61
CA VAL A 87 -1.76 8.89 -0.30
C VAL A 87 -0.99 8.37 -1.52
N PHE A 88 0.30 8.14 -1.37
CA PHE A 88 1.12 7.50 -2.39
C PHE A 88 1.29 6.03 -2.05
N TYR A 89 0.74 5.14 -2.89
CA TYR A 89 0.94 3.70 -2.75
C TYR A 89 2.07 3.25 -3.68
N LEU A 90 3.21 2.84 -3.11
CA LEU A 90 4.40 2.44 -3.87
C LEU A 90 4.31 0.94 -4.19
N ALA A 91 3.49 0.59 -5.18
CA ALA A 91 3.45 -0.75 -5.78
C ALA A 91 4.62 -0.92 -6.77
N LEU A 92 5.84 -0.68 -6.30
CA LEU A 92 7.06 -0.60 -7.10
C LEU A 92 8.10 -1.63 -6.62
N PRO A 93 8.99 -2.10 -7.51
CA PRO A 93 10.10 -2.94 -7.07
C PRO A 93 11.09 -2.13 -6.20
N PRO A 94 11.83 -2.79 -5.29
CA PRO A 94 12.77 -2.10 -4.39
C PRO A 94 13.83 -1.25 -5.08
N SER A 95 14.20 -1.59 -6.32
CA SER A 95 15.26 -0.91 -7.07
C SER A 95 14.97 0.55 -7.41
N VAL A 96 13.70 0.95 -7.48
CA VAL A 96 13.29 2.33 -7.83
C VAL A 96 12.73 3.10 -6.63
N PHE A 97 12.77 2.47 -5.45
CA PHE A 97 12.06 2.95 -4.28
C PHE A 97 12.70 4.21 -3.68
N GLU A 98 14.04 4.23 -3.57
CA GLU A 98 14.77 5.39 -3.05
C GLU A 98 14.53 6.63 -3.93
N GLU A 99 14.67 6.48 -5.26
CA GLU A 99 14.46 7.58 -6.21
C GLU A 99 13.01 8.09 -6.21
N ALA A 100 12.03 7.17 -6.23
CA ALA A 100 10.62 7.54 -6.21
C ALA A 100 10.24 8.30 -4.92
N THR A 101 10.74 7.84 -3.76
CA THR A 101 10.44 8.50 -2.47
C THR A 101 11.08 9.89 -2.36
N VAL A 102 12.31 10.07 -2.85
CA VAL A 102 12.96 11.39 -2.94
C VAL A 102 12.16 12.32 -3.84
N ASN A 103 11.75 11.85 -5.02
CA ASN A 103 10.98 12.66 -5.96
C ASN A 103 9.57 13.01 -5.42
N ILE A 104 8.89 12.07 -4.74
CA ILE A 104 7.63 12.35 -4.04
C ILE A 104 7.83 13.46 -3.00
N ARG A 105 8.88 13.35 -2.17
CA ARG A 105 9.17 14.33 -1.12
C ARG A 105 9.45 15.72 -1.70
N ASN A 106 10.18 15.79 -2.80
CA ASN A 106 10.63 17.06 -3.37
C ASN A 106 9.58 17.76 -4.23
N ALA A 107 8.72 17.02 -4.92
CA ALA A 107 7.81 17.58 -5.93
C ALA A 107 6.32 17.39 -5.61
N CYS A 108 5.94 16.37 -4.82
CA CYS A 108 4.55 15.91 -4.70
C CYS A 108 3.97 15.99 -3.29
N VAL A 109 4.64 16.63 -2.33
CA VAL A 109 4.07 16.85 -1.00
C VAL A 109 2.91 17.85 -1.09
N GLY A 110 1.76 17.47 -0.54
CA GLY A 110 0.58 18.35 -0.51
C GLY A 110 0.84 19.60 0.34
N LEU A 111 0.45 20.76 -0.18
CA LEU A 111 0.56 22.04 0.53
C LEU A 111 -0.53 22.22 1.59
N LYS A 112 -1.67 21.54 1.41
CA LYS A 112 -2.87 21.67 2.24
C LYS A 112 -3.28 20.27 2.70
N GLY A 113 -2.94 19.88 3.93
CA GLY A 113 -3.28 18.55 4.46
C GLY A 113 -2.08 17.64 4.65
N TRP A 114 -2.34 16.37 4.94
CA TRP A 114 -1.27 15.39 5.15
C TRP A 114 -0.89 14.67 3.85
N THR A 115 0.37 14.25 3.79
CA THR A 115 0.87 13.33 2.76
C THR A 115 1.35 12.06 3.44
N ARG A 116 0.89 10.90 2.98
CA ARG A 116 1.28 9.58 3.49
C ARG A 116 1.82 8.71 2.36
N VAL A 117 2.80 7.89 2.68
CA VAL A 117 3.42 6.93 1.77
C VAL A 117 3.17 5.52 2.29
N ILE A 118 2.58 4.67 1.45
CA ILE A 118 2.35 3.25 1.71
C ILE A 118 3.41 2.46 0.94
N ILE A 119 4.12 1.61 1.66
CA ILE A 119 5.33 0.95 1.15
C ILE A 119 5.25 -0.56 1.41
N GLU A 120 5.58 -1.35 0.40
CA GLU A 120 5.49 -2.81 0.41
C GLU A 120 6.85 -3.46 0.68
N LYS A 121 6.81 -4.69 1.19
CA LYS A 121 8.00 -5.51 1.37
C LYS A 121 8.65 -5.84 0.02
N PRO A 122 9.97 -6.08 -0.04
CA PRO A 122 10.92 -6.26 1.07
C PRO A 122 11.46 -4.95 1.66
N PHE A 123 11.59 -4.88 2.99
CA PHE A 123 12.17 -3.74 3.73
C PHE A 123 13.67 -3.96 4.01
N GLY A 124 14.44 -4.24 2.96
CA GLY A 124 15.82 -4.74 3.09
C GLY A 124 15.90 -6.27 3.11
N ARG A 125 17.11 -6.80 3.26
CA ARG A 125 17.42 -8.25 3.28
C ARG A 125 18.05 -8.73 4.58
N ASP A 126 18.51 -7.79 5.39
CA ASP A 126 19.20 -7.97 6.67
C ASP A 126 19.08 -6.67 7.49
N SER A 127 19.60 -6.69 8.72
CA SER A 127 19.55 -5.54 9.63
C SER A 127 20.19 -4.28 9.03
N LEU A 128 21.30 -4.42 8.30
CA LEU A 128 22.06 -3.28 7.78
C LEU A 128 21.31 -2.60 6.62
N SER A 129 20.84 -3.40 5.66
CA SER A 129 20.06 -2.91 4.52
C SER A 129 18.69 -2.37 4.94
N SER A 130 18.05 -2.97 5.95
CA SER A 130 16.79 -2.47 6.51
C SER A 130 16.98 -1.15 7.25
N GLN A 131 18.07 -1.03 8.02
CA GLN A 131 18.43 0.23 8.68
C GLN A 131 18.69 1.34 7.65
N LYS A 132 19.47 1.06 6.60
CA LYS A 132 19.73 2.02 5.52
C LYS A 132 18.45 2.54 4.88
N LEU A 133 17.50 1.65 4.57
CA LEU A 133 16.20 2.01 4.03
C LEU A 133 15.38 2.87 5.01
N SER A 134 15.43 2.53 6.29
CA SER A 134 14.74 3.26 7.35
C SER A 134 15.32 4.66 7.53
N ASP A 135 16.64 4.81 7.55
CA ASP A 135 17.32 6.10 7.64
C ASP A 135 17.01 7.00 6.44
N HIS A 136 17.02 6.41 5.23
CA HIS A 136 16.60 7.10 4.01
C HIS A 136 15.18 7.64 4.12
N LEU A 137 14.22 6.79 4.53
CA LEU A 137 12.83 7.20 4.67
C LEU A 137 12.63 8.24 5.77
N ALA A 138 13.29 8.08 6.92
CA ALA A 138 13.24 9.02 8.04
C ALA A 138 13.83 10.39 7.69
N GLY A 139 14.81 10.43 6.78
CA GLY A 139 15.34 11.68 6.23
C GLY A 139 14.34 12.44 5.33
N LEU A 140 13.33 11.76 4.80
CA LEU A 140 12.36 12.32 3.87
C LEU A 140 10.99 12.57 4.50
N PHE A 141 10.51 11.66 5.34
CA PHE A 141 9.15 11.65 5.89
C PHE A 141 9.19 11.45 7.40
N LYS A 142 8.19 12.01 8.10
CA LYS A 142 7.96 11.68 9.51
C LYS A 142 7.35 10.27 9.61
N GLU A 143 7.55 9.61 10.74
CA GLU A 143 7.10 8.23 10.94
C GLU A 143 5.57 8.09 10.82
N ASP A 144 4.79 9.08 11.25
CA ASP A 144 3.33 9.13 11.10
C ASP A 144 2.84 9.27 9.65
N GLN A 145 3.76 9.52 8.72
CA GLN A 145 3.51 9.58 7.28
C GLN A 145 3.83 8.25 6.59
N ILE A 146 4.56 7.34 7.23
CA ILE A 146 5.07 6.11 6.62
C ILE A 146 4.19 4.92 7.03
N TYR A 147 3.67 4.19 6.06
CA TYR A 147 2.84 3.01 6.26
C TYR A 147 3.50 1.80 5.61
N ARG A 148 4.25 1.03 6.42
CA ARG A 148 4.87 -0.24 6.00
C ARG A 148 3.82 -1.34 6.01
N ILE A 149 3.59 -1.97 4.85
CA ILE A 149 2.61 -3.03 4.72
C ILE A 149 3.21 -4.37 5.10
N ASP A 150 2.64 -4.96 6.15
CA ASP A 150 2.56 -6.40 6.32
C ASP A 150 1.08 -6.80 6.24
N HIS A 151 0.71 -7.47 5.14
CA HIS A 151 -0.68 -7.82 4.87
C HIS A 151 -1.26 -8.84 5.86
N TYR A 152 -0.43 -9.56 6.64
CA TYR A 152 -0.94 -10.42 7.71
C TYR A 152 -1.63 -9.62 8.81
N LEU A 153 -1.16 -8.40 9.09
CA LEU A 153 -1.78 -7.49 10.07
C LEU A 153 -3.18 -7.02 9.63
N GLY A 154 -3.51 -7.15 8.35
CA GLY A 154 -4.85 -6.91 7.81
C GLY A 154 -5.81 -8.09 7.91
N LYS A 155 -5.36 -9.27 8.35
CA LYS A 155 -6.23 -10.47 8.46
C LYS A 155 -7.06 -10.39 9.74
N GLU A 156 -8.35 -10.67 9.61
CA GLU A 156 -9.34 -10.59 10.70
C GLU A 156 -8.89 -11.34 11.97
N MET A 157 -8.46 -12.60 11.82
CA MET A 157 -8.03 -13.41 12.97
C MET A 157 -6.76 -12.88 13.64
N VAL A 158 -5.86 -12.22 12.89
CA VAL A 158 -4.66 -11.61 13.46
C VAL A 158 -5.03 -10.37 14.27
N GLN A 159 -5.94 -9.52 13.75
CA GLN A 159 -6.46 -8.37 14.49
C GLN A 159 -7.21 -8.79 15.76
N ASN A 160 -7.94 -9.90 15.70
CA ASN A 160 -8.72 -10.40 16.83
C ASN A 160 -7.84 -10.90 18.01
N LEU A 161 -6.54 -11.18 17.79
CA LEU A 161 -5.63 -11.60 18.87
C LEU A 161 -5.60 -10.60 20.03
N MET A 162 -5.69 -9.29 19.74
CA MET A 162 -5.73 -8.26 20.79
C MET A 162 -7.01 -8.34 21.62
N SER A 163 -8.17 -8.45 20.95
CA SER A 163 -9.47 -8.57 21.61
C SER A 163 -9.56 -9.85 22.45
N ILE A 164 -9.05 -10.97 21.94
CA ILE A 164 -9.01 -12.24 22.67
C ILE A 164 -8.16 -12.10 23.93
N ARG A 165 -6.93 -11.58 23.82
CA ARG A 165 -5.99 -11.49 24.94
C ARG A 165 -6.40 -10.50 26.02
N PHE A 166 -6.87 -9.31 25.64
CA PHE A 166 -7.08 -8.21 26.58
C PHE A 166 -8.55 -7.93 26.90
N GLY A 167 -9.48 -8.37 26.04
CA GLY A 167 -10.92 -8.17 26.24
C GLY A 167 -11.59 -9.23 27.13
N ASN A 168 -10.88 -10.29 27.51
CA ASN A 168 -11.46 -11.45 28.20
C ASN A 168 -10.77 -11.72 29.54
N ARG A 169 -11.54 -11.66 30.64
CA ARG A 169 -11.03 -11.91 32.01
C ARG A 169 -10.48 -13.32 32.21
N ILE A 170 -10.91 -14.29 31.40
CA ILE A 170 -10.47 -15.69 31.49
C ILE A 170 -9.06 -15.86 30.91
N PHE A 171 -8.72 -15.16 29.82
CA PHE A 171 -7.42 -15.30 29.16
C PHE A 171 -6.32 -14.44 29.80
N MET A 172 -6.68 -13.28 30.35
CA MET A 172 -5.72 -12.35 30.94
C MET A 172 -4.82 -12.98 32.04
N PRO A 173 -5.34 -13.69 33.07
CA PRO A 173 -4.50 -14.28 34.11
C PRO A 173 -3.70 -15.50 33.63
N SER A 174 -4.14 -16.17 32.57
CA SER A 174 -3.48 -17.38 32.04
C SER A 174 -2.44 -17.07 30.96
N TRP A 175 -2.35 -15.83 30.46
CA TRP A 175 -1.42 -15.46 29.39
C TRP A 175 -0.02 -15.10 29.93
N ASN A 176 0.66 -16.07 30.56
CA ASN A 176 2.01 -15.89 31.12
C ASN A 176 2.79 -17.22 31.17
N ARG A 177 4.07 -17.13 31.56
CA ARG A 177 5.01 -18.27 31.64
C ARG A 177 4.66 -19.34 32.68
N GLU A 178 3.80 -19.04 33.65
CA GLU A 178 3.39 -19.99 34.69
C GLU A 178 2.28 -20.92 34.17
N ASN A 179 1.56 -20.50 33.14
CA ASN A 179 0.38 -21.19 32.61
C ASN A 179 0.58 -21.69 31.17
N ILE A 180 1.52 -21.12 30.41
CA ILE A 180 1.80 -21.47 29.00
C ILE A 180 3.07 -22.30 28.91
N ALA A 181 2.95 -23.54 28.44
CA ALA A 181 4.09 -24.42 28.18
C ALA A 181 4.87 -24.04 26.91
N SER A 182 4.17 -23.68 25.83
CA SER A 182 4.79 -23.26 24.57
C SER A 182 3.81 -22.47 23.68
N VAL A 183 4.37 -21.72 22.71
CA VAL A 183 3.61 -21.00 21.67
C VAL A 183 4.10 -21.49 20.31
N LEU A 184 3.18 -22.00 19.50
CA LEU A 184 3.46 -22.49 18.15
C LEU A 184 2.88 -21.53 17.11
N ILE A 185 3.73 -21.04 16.20
CA ILE A 185 3.32 -20.26 15.02
C ILE A 185 3.65 -21.09 13.79
N SER A 186 2.64 -21.45 13.00
CA SER A 186 2.81 -22.29 11.82
C SER A 186 2.31 -21.57 10.58
N PHE A 187 3.15 -21.52 9.56
CA PHE A 187 2.79 -21.10 8.21
C PHE A 187 3.05 -22.26 7.25
N LYS A 188 2.04 -22.66 6.48
CA LYS A 188 2.10 -23.81 5.57
C LYS A 188 1.39 -23.46 4.29
N GLU A 189 2.03 -23.75 3.17
CA GLU A 189 1.45 -23.63 1.83
C GLU A 189 1.48 -25.01 1.16
N PRO A 190 0.39 -25.45 0.50
CA PRO A 190 0.34 -26.75 -0.15
C PRO A 190 0.99 -26.76 -1.56
N PHE A 191 1.61 -25.66 -1.97
CA PHE A 191 2.20 -25.44 -3.30
C PHE A 191 3.67 -25.01 -3.20
N GLY A 192 4.41 -25.15 -4.29
CA GLY A 192 5.82 -24.81 -4.37
C GLY A 192 6.06 -23.35 -4.79
N THR A 193 7.17 -23.09 -5.48
CA THR A 193 7.51 -21.74 -5.96
C THR A 193 6.77 -21.33 -7.23
N GLU A 194 6.01 -22.24 -7.87
CA GLU A 194 5.10 -21.98 -9.00
C GLU A 194 5.66 -21.00 -10.06
N GLY A 195 6.90 -21.27 -10.54
CA GLY A 195 7.56 -20.45 -11.56
C GLY A 195 8.21 -19.15 -11.06
N ARG A 196 8.16 -18.85 -9.76
CA ARG A 196 8.82 -17.70 -9.10
C ARG A 196 10.09 -18.07 -8.32
N GLY A 197 10.67 -19.24 -8.62
CA GLY A 197 11.84 -19.78 -7.93
C GLY A 197 13.02 -18.82 -7.87
N GLY A 198 13.30 -18.06 -8.95
CA GLY A 198 14.42 -17.10 -8.96
C GLY A 198 14.26 -15.94 -7.98
N TYR A 199 13.03 -15.46 -7.75
CA TYR A 199 12.79 -14.46 -6.69
C TYR A 199 12.91 -15.10 -5.31
N PHE A 200 12.33 -16.29 -5.12
CA PHE A 200 12.37 -17.00 -3.85
C PHE A 200 13.80 -17.36 -3.41
N ASP A 201 14.65 -17.80 -4.34
CA ASP A 201 16.05 -18.19 -4.07
C ASP A 201 16.87 -17.06 -3.44
N SER A 202 16.60 -15.81 -3.83
CA SER A 202 17.29 -14.64 -3.31
C SER A 202 16.91 -14.24 -1.87
N PHE A 203 15.77 -14.72 -1.36
CA PHE A 203 15.23 -14.32 -0.05
C PHE A 203 15.06 -15.50 0.91
N GLY A 204 14.67 -16.67 0.40
CA GLY A 204 14.35 -17.86 1.18
C GLY A 204 13.04 -17.70 1.96
N ILE A 205 12.73 -18.68 2.81
CA ILE A 205 11.48 -18.71 3.60
C ILE A 205 11.53 -17.84 4.87
N ILE A 206 12.73 -17.53 5.36
CA ILE A 206 12.92 -16.78 6.62
C ILE A 206 12.66 -15.27 6.42
N ARG A 207 12.87 -14.75 5.20
CA ARG A 207 12.73 -13.33 4.85
C ARG A 207 11.37 -13.05 4.21
#